data_AF-A0A9R0WPG8-F1
#
_entry.id   AF-A0A9R0WPG8-F1
#
_cell.length_a   1.000
_cell.length_b   1.000
_cell.length_c   1.000
_cell.angle_alpha   90.00
_cell.angle_beta   90.00
_cell.angle_gamma   90.00
#
_symmetry.space_group_name_H-M   'P 1'
#
loop_
_entity.id
_entity.type
_entity.pdbx_description
1 polymer ?
#
loop_
_entity_poly.entity_id
_entity_poly.type
_entity_poly.pdbx_seq_one_letter_code
_entity_poly.pdbx_strand_id
1 'polypeptide(L)'
;MEPEENPNRPPSRLDCIKYFNALWSCYSPFHQMQNYYRYGVFDNCSSKWRDLVDCLTLKTKSKAEVEEMLMAREKARPHFWTYRTVDEASANWWKMYKHRVMMSSPPKTADLFLSDFRLQTPGLELMEATDHAATTALDVYPLIRS
;
A
#
# COMPACT_ATOMS: atom_id res chain seq x y z
N MET A 1 12.25 15.90 -6.80
CA MET A 1 12.98 16.09 -5.53
C MET A 1 11.93 16.26 -4.45
N GLU A 2 11.62 15.17 -3.74
CA GLU A 2 10.84 15.25 -2.51
C GLU A 2 11.72 15.84 -1.40
N PRO A 3 11.17 16.72 -0.54
CA PRO A 3 11.94 17.25 0.57
C PRO A 3 12.06 16.19 1.67
N GLU A 4 13.27 15.73 1.93
CA GLU A 4 13.66 14.96 3.12
C GLU A 4 13.11 15.61 4.39
N GLU A 5 12.34 14.85 5.17
CA GLU A 5 11.77 15.26 6.44
C GLU A 5 12.80 15.06 7.56
N ASN A 6 13.47 16.15 7.92
CA ASN A 6 14.44 16.18 9.01
C ASN A 6 13.70 16.25 10.36
N PRO A 7 13.92 15.31 11.31
CA PRO A 7 13.24 15.29 12.62
C PRO A 7 13.58 16.47 13.54
N ASN A 8 14.51 17.35 13.15
CA ASN A 8 14.85 18.61 13.84
C ASN A 8 14.29 19.86 13.15
N ARG A 9 13.40 19.73 12.16
CA ARG A 9 12.77 20.92 11.57
C ARG A 9 11.81 21.52 12.60
N PRO A 10 11.98 22.78 13.04
CA PRO A 10 11.00 23.43 13.91
C PRO A 10 9.63 23.34 13.21
N PRO A 11 8.52 23.16 13.96
CA PRO A 11 7.20 22.94 13.39
C PRO A 11 6.96 23.98 12.31
N SER A 12 6.72 23.51 11.08
CA SER A 12 6.68 24.38 9.90
C SER A 12 5.69 25.50 10.20
N ARG A 13 6.15 26.74 10.15
CA ARG A 13 5.29 27.89 10.43
C ARG A 13 4.07 27.79 9.49
N LEU A 14 2.87 27.97 10.04
CA LEU A 14 1.65 27.96 9.25
C LEU A 14 1.68 29.09 8.20
N ASP A 15 1.90 28.72 6.94
CA ASP A 15 1.97 29.66 5.81
C ASP A 15 0.60 29.84 5.15
N CYS A 16 -0.18 30.81 5.64
CA CYS A 16 -1.50 31.11 5.06
C CYS A 16 -1.45 31.73 3.66
N ILE A 17 -0.29 32.21 3.23
CA ILE A 17 -0.08 32.76 1.89
C ILE A 17 -0.37 31.71 0.79
N LYS A 18 -0.11 30.43 1.05
CA LYS A 18 -0.41 29.35 0.10
C LYS A 18 -1.92 29.26 -0.19
N TYR A 19 -2.74 29.32 0.85
CA TYR A 19 -4.21 29.29 0.72
C TYR A 19 -4.75 30.57 0.10
N PHE A 20 -4.15 31.72 0.42
CA PHE A 20 -4.49 32.99 -0.21
C PHE A 20 -4.21 32.96 -1.73
N ASN A 21 -3.02 32.51 -2.12
CA ASN A 21 -2.66 32.40 -3.55
C ASN A 21 -3.60 31.43 -4.27
N ALA A 22 -3.95 30.29 -3.65
CA ALA A 22 -4.91 29.35 -4.23
C ALA A 22 -6.31 29.96 -4.42
N LEU A 23 -6.79 30.72 -3.45
CA LEU A 23 -8.06 31.46 -3.55
C LEU A 23 -8.01 32.50 -4.67
N TRP A 24 -6.94 33.28 -4.74
CA TRP A 24 -6.74 34.28 -5.76
C TRP A 24 -6.70 33.66 -7.16
N SER A 25 -5.99 32.54 -7.31
CA SER A 25 -5.97 31.77 -8.56
C SER A 25 -7.36 31.27 -8.95
N CYS A 26 -8.20 30.88 -7.98
CA CYS A 26 -9.57 30.45 -8.24
C CYS A 26 -10.45 31.60 -8.78
N TYR A 27 -10.30 32.80 -8.23
CA TYR A 27 -11.00 33.99 -8.74
C TYR A 27 -10.37 34.60 -10.00
N SER A 28 -9.22 34.08 -10.44
CA SER A 28 -8.59 34.59 -11.66
C SER A 28 -9.51 34.38 -12.88
N PRO A 29 -9.56 35.35 -13.82
CA PRO A 29 -10.38 35.22 -15.02
C PRO A 29 -10.05 33.97 -15.83
N PHE A 30 -8.78 33.58 -15.86
CA PHE A 30 -8.34 32.38 -16.57
C PHE A 30 -8.99 31.11 -16.01
N HIS A 31 -8.98 30.93 -14.69
CA HIS A 31 -9.57 29.75 -14.06
C HIS A 31 -11.10 29.73 -14.21
N GLN A 32 -11.76 30.87 -13.98
CA GLN A 32 -13.20 31.00 -14.11
C GLN A 32 -13.68 30.71 -15.54
N MET A 33 -12.98 31.22 -16.55
CA MET A 33 -13.29 30.92 -17.95
C MET A 33 -13.01 29.46 -18.31
N GLN A 34 -11.94 28.85 -17.78
CA GLN A 34 -11.65 27.44 -18.00
C GLN A 34 -12.73 26.54 -17.38
N ASN A 35 -13.20 26.85 -16.18
CA ASN A 35 -14.27 26.10 -15.52
C ASN A 35 -15.60 26.26 -16.26
N TYR A 36 -15.92 27.47 -16.70
CA TYR A 36 -17.09 27.75 -17.50
C TYR A 36 -17.06 27.00 -18.85
N TYR A 37 -15.92 26.97 -19.54
CA TYR A 37 -15.79 26.21 -20.79
C TYR A 37 -15.99 24.70 -20.59
N ARG A 38 -15.50 24.13 -19.48
CA ARG A 38 -15.57 22.68 -19.21
C ARG A 38 -16.92 22.22 -18.66
N TYR A 39 -17.54 23.01 -17.79
CA TYR A 39 -18.72 22.59 -17.02
C TYR A 39 -19.92 23.54 -17.17
N GLY A 40 -19.78 24.67 -17.85
CA GLY A 40 -20.86 25.66 -18.06
C GLY A 40 -21.21 26.49 -16.83
N VAL A 41 -20.40 26.43 -15.76
CA VAL A 41 -20.67 27.10 -14.48
C VAL A 41 -19.45 27.86 -13.98
N PHE A 42 -19.69 28.98 -13.30
CA PHE A 42 -18.65 29.71 -12.57
C PHE A 42 -18.44 29.06 -11.20
N ASP A 43 -17.18 28.93 -10.79
CA ASP A 43 -16.84 28.37 -9.48
C ASP A 43 -17.04 29.46 -8.40
N ASN A 44 -17.63 29.09 -7.26
CA ASN A 44 -17.83 29.99 -6.13
C ASN A 44 -16.61 30.10 -5.22
N CYS A 45 -15.55 29.30 -5.46
CA CYS A 45 -14.29 29.29 -4.70
C CYS A 45 -14.46 29.11 -3.18
N SER A 46 -15.63 28.67 -2.72
CA SER A 46 -15.98 28.59 -1.29
C SER A 46 -15.11 27.61 -0.51
N SER A 47 -14.63 26.55 -1.15
CA SER A 47 -13.66 25.62 -0.53
C SER A 47 -12.34 26.31 -0.22
N LYS A 48 -11.80 27.09 -1.17
CA LYS A 48 -10.52 27.81 -0.98
C LYS A 48 -10.66 28.93 0.04
N TRP A 49 -11.83 29.54 0.12
CA TRP A 49 -12.14 30.51 1.17
C TRP A 49 -12.11 29.87 2.56
N ARG A 50 -12.76 28.71 2.72
CA ARG A 50 -12.72 27.94 3.97
C ARG A 50 -11.29 27.57 4.36
N ASP A 51 -10.48 27.08 3.42
CA ASP A 51 -9.08 26.74 3.69
C ASP A 51 -8.26 27.95 4.19
N LEU A 52 -8.50 29.14 3.63
CA LEU A 52 -7.85 30.38 4.07
C LEU A 52 -8.30 30.79 5.47
N VAL A 53 -9.60 30.76 5.75
CA VAL A 53 -10.16 31.08 7.07
C VAL A 53 -9.66 30.07 8.12
N ASP A 54 -9.62 28.78 7.79
CA ASP A 54 -9.07 27.74 8.65
C ASP A 54 -7.60 28.00 8.99
N CYS A 55 -6.79 28.43 8.02
CA CYS A 55 -5.41 28.80 8.32
C CYS A 55 -5.30 30.03 9.24
N LEU A 56 -6.11 31.06 8.98
CA LEU A 56 -6.12 32.28 9.79
C LEU A 56 -6.57 32.01 11.23
N THR A 57 -7.61 31.19 11.41
CA THR A 57 -8.08 30.77 12.74
C THR A 57 -7.01 29.98 13.48
N LEU A 58 -6.33 29.03 12.83
CA LEU A 58 -5.19 28.31 13.44
C LEU A 58 -4.05 29.26 13.81
N LYS A 59 -3.76 30.28 13.00
CA LYS A 59 -2.70 31.26 13.27
C LYS A 59 -2.98 32.12 14.51
N THR A 60 -4.24 32.25 14.92
CA THR A 60 -4.61 32.97 16.15
C THR A 60 -4.48 32.14 17.44
N LYS A 61 -4.29 30.82 17.34
CA LYS A 61 -4.15 29.92 18.48
C LYS A 61 -2.71 29.87 18.99
N SER A 62 -2.52 29.38 20.22
CA SER A 62 -1.17 29.21 20.77
C SER A 62 -0.40 28.14 19.98
N LYS A 63 0.93 28.26 19.92
CA LYS A 63 1.77 27.34 19.14
C LYS A 63 1.60 25.87 19.56
N ALA A 64 1.44 25.62 20.86
CA ALA A 64 1.25 24.27 21.41
C ALA A 64 -0.09 23.66 20.95
N GLU A 65 -1.18 24.42 21.01
CA GLU A 65 -2.49 23.98 20.53
C GLU A 65 -2.49 23.73 19.01
N VAL A 66 -1.80 24.59 18.25
CA VAL A 66 -1.68 24.43 16.79
C VAL A 66 -0.97 23.13 16.44
N GLU A 67 0.13 22.83 17.11
CA GLU A 67 0.90 21.62 16.87
C GLU A 67 0.07 20.36 17.16
N GLU A 68 -0.64 20.33 18.28
CA GLU A 68 -1.58 19.25 18.61
C GLU A 68 -2.67 19.09 17.55
N MET A 69 -3.29 20.19 17.10
CA MET A 69 -4.32 20.15 16.06
C MET A 69 -3.78 19.64 14.72
N LEU A 70 -2.55 20.00 14.36
CA LEU A 70 -1.92 19.52 13.13
C LEU A 70 -1.59 18.03 13.21
N MET A 71 -1.04 17.56 14.34
CA MET A 71 -0.78 16.14 14.57
C MET A 71 -2.06 15.31 14.56
N ALA A 72 -3.14 15.79 15.20
CA ALA A 72 -4.43 15.12 15.19
C ALA A 72 -5.01 15.01 13.77
N ARG A 73 -4.89 16.08 12.97
CA ARG A 73 -5.30 16.07 11.56
C ARG A 73 -4.49 15.07 10.75
N GLU A 74 -3.17 15.05 10.93
CA GLU A 74 -2.29 14.12 10.22
C GLU A 74 -2.58 12.66 10.57
N LYS A 75 -2.79 12.35 11.86
CA LYS A 75 -3.20 11.03 12.33
C LYS A 75 -4.56 10.59 11.75
N ALA A 76 -5.48 11.53 11.56
CA ALA A 76 -6.79 11.27 10.97
C ALA A 76 -6.75 11.11 9.44
N ARG A 77 -5.70 11.60 8.76
CA ARG A 77 -5.57 11.38 7.31
C ARG A 77 -5.35 9.89 7.05
N PRO A 78 -6.13 9.27 6.16
CA PRO A 78 -5.82 7.91 5.71
C PRO A 78 -4.46 7.97 5.02
N HIS A 79 -3.46 7.33 5.63
CA HIS A 79 -2.13 7.22 5.06
C HIS A 79 -2.21 6.34 3.81
N PHE A 80 -1.48 6.72 2.76
CA PHE A 80 -1.53 6.02 1.46
C PHE A 80 -1.17 4.53 1.59
N TRP A 81 -0.24 4.21 2.50
CA TRP A 81 0.22 2.85 2.77
C TRP A 81 -0.21 2.36 4.15
N THR A 82 -1.41 1.82 4.30
CA THR A 82 -1.75 1.06 5.51
C THR A 82 -1.04 -0.29 5.46
N TYR A 83 -0.07 -0.51 6.36
CA TYR A 83 0.54 -1.83 6.51
C TYR A 83 -0.53 -2.84 6.93
N ARG A 84 -0.73 -3.88 6.13
CA ARG A 84 -1.56 -5.03 6.49
C ARG A 84 -0.78 -5.92 7.45
N THR A 85 -1.47 -6.59 8.35
CA THR A 85 -0.86 -7.67 9.14
C THR A 85 -0.42 -8.80 8.21
N VAL A 86 0.52 -9.64 8.65
CA VAL A 86 1.03 -10.77 7.84
C VAL A 86 -0.12 -11.69 7.39
N ASP A 87 -1.07 -11.95 8.28
CA ASP A 87 -2.24 -12.79 7.99
C ASP A 87 -3.14 -12.15 6.93
N GLU A 88 -3.48 -10.87 7.07
CA GLU A 88 -4.28 -10.12 6.08
C GLU A 88 -3.58 -9.98 4.74
N ALA A 89 -2.26 -9.76 4.74
CA ALA A 89 -1.45 -9.67 3.53
C ALA A 89 -1.45 -11.01 2.79
N SER A 90 -1.25 -12.12 3.50
CA SER A 90 -1.28 -13.47 2.91
C SER A 90 -2.65 -13.81 2.33
N ALA A 91 -3.74 -13.51 3.06
CA ALA A 91 -5.10 -13.74 2.58
C ALA A 91 -5.44 -12.88 1.36
N ASN A 92 -5.02 -11.61 1.35
CA ASN A 92 -5.20 -10.71 0.21
C ASN A 92 -4.41 -11.18 -1.01
N TRP A 93 -3.16 -11.63 -0.81
CA TRP A 93 -2.34 -12.21 -1.87
C TRP A 93 -2.98 -13.45 -2.47
N TRP A 94 -3.45 -14.39 -1.64
CA TRP A 94 -4.19 -15.56 -2.11
C TRP A 94 -5.46 -15.15 -2.87
N LYS A 95 -6.23 -14.17 -2.38
CA LYS A 95 -7.42 -13.66 -3.10
C LYS A 95 -7.08 -13.13 -4.50
N MET A 96 -5.97 -12.41 -4.64
CA MET A 96 -5.55 -11.82 -5.93
C MET A 96 -4.92 -12.85 -6.88
N TYR A 97 -4.07 -13.75 -6.37
CA TYR A 97 -3.19 -14.58 -7.19
C TYR A 97 -3.50 -16.08 -7.15
N LYS A 98 -4.53 -16.54 -6.43
CA LYS A 98 -4.93 -17.96 -6.38
C LYS A 98 -5.05 -18.60 -7.76
N HIS A 99 -5.65 -17.91 -8.72
CA HIS A 99 -5.82 -18.41 -10.09
C HIS A 99 -4.47 -18.66 -10.79
N ARG A 100 -3.44 -17.87 -10.49
CA ARG A 100 -2.11 -17.97 -11.10
C ARG A 100 -1.32 -19.15 -10.52
N VAL A 101 -1.48 -19.43 -9.22
CA VAL A 101 -0.80 -20.55 -8.53
C VAL A 101 -1.46 -21.90 -8.86
N MET A 102 -2.79 -21.95 -8.97
CA MET A 102 -3.48 -23.21 -9.28
C MET A 102 -3.27 -23.67 -10.73
N MET A 103 -3.08 -22.74 -11.66
CA MET A 103 -2.79 -23.03 -13.07
C MET A 103 -1.33 -23.43 -13.33
N SER A 104 -0.40 -23.21 -12.39
CA SER A 104 1.00 -23.61 -12.52
C SER A 104 1.30 -25.01 -11.98
N SER A 105 0.29 -25.71 -11.44
CA SER A 105 0.45 -27.11 -11.07
C SER A 105 0.40 -27.94 -12.35
N PRO A 106 1.45 -28.71 -12.70
CA PRO A 106 1.36 -29.66 -13.81
C PRO A 106 0.20 -30.63 -13.53
N PRO A 107 -0.53 -31.09 -14.57
CA PRO A 107 -1.62 -32.03 -14.37
C PRO A 107 -1.09 -33.25 -13.62
N LYS A 108 -1.89 -33.76 -12.67
CA LYS A 108 -1.62 -35.01 -11.92
C LYS A 108 -1.71 -36.25 -12.83
N THR A 109 -1.11 -36.21 -14.01
CA THR A 109 -0.93 -37.38 -14.90
C THR A 109 0.34 -38.16 -14.56
N ALA A 110 0.89 -37.99 -13.36
CA ALA A 110 1.97 -38.82 -12.83
C ALA A 110 1.46 -40.02 -11.99
N ASP A 111 0.16 -40.11 -11.71
CA ASP A 111 -0.44 -41.24 -10.99
C ASP A 111 -0.91 -42.38 -11.93
N LEU A 112 -0.80 -42.21 -13.25
CA LEU A 112 -1.18 -43.23 -14.26
C LEU A 112 -0.01 -44.06 -14.79
N PHE A 113 1.24 -43.76 -14.42
CA PHE A 113 2.43 -44.50 -14.89
C PHE A 113 3.01 -45.51 -13.89
N LEU A 114 2.45 -45.58 -12.67
CA LEU A 114 2.93 -46.49 -11.60
C LEU A 114 2.02 -47.70 -11.34
N SER A 115 0.87 -47.82 -12.02
CA SER A 115 0.01 -49.01 -11.95
C SER A 115 0.39 -50.11 -12.96
N ASP A 116 1.10 -49.78 -14.04
CA ASP A 116 1.41 -50.73 -15.12
C ASP A 116 2.72 -51.51 -14.95
N PHE A 117 3.50 -51.24 -13.89
CA PHE A 117 4.73 -51.99 -13.60
C PHE A 117 4.57 -53.05 -12.50
N ARG A 118 3.34 -53.26 -12.00
CA ARG A 118 3.07 -54.20 -10.89
C ARG A 118 2.35 -55.47 -11.36
N LEU A 119 2.81 -56.10 -12.44
CA LEU A 119 2.55 -57.51 -12.73
C LEU A 119 3.61 -57.99 -13.73
N GLN A 120 4.77 -58.45 -13.25
CA GLN A 120 5.51 -59.62 -13.75
C GLN A 120 6.98 -59.58 -13.29
N THR A 121 7.28 -60.10 -12.09
CA THR A 121 8.37 -61.07 -11.88
C THR A 121 8.21 -61.70 -10.48
N PRO A 122 8.18 -63.03 -10.38
CA PRO A 122 8.13 -63.73 -9.10
C PRO A 122 9.55 -63.96 -8.56
N GLY A 123 9.68 -63.92 -7.23
CA GLY A 123 10.70 -64.67 -6.52
C GLY A 123 12.04 -63.98 -6.27
N LEU A 124 12.27 -63.74 -4.98
CA LEU A 124 13.48 -64.06 -4.21
C LEU A 124 14.23 -62.87 -3.58
N GLU A 125 14.20 -62.94 -2.25
CA GLU A 125 15.15 -62.47 -1.24
C GLU A 125 15.20 -61.01 -0.78
N LEU A 126 14.81 -60.88 0.50
CA LEU A 126 15.18 -59.84 1.45
C LEU A 126 16.70 -59.68 1.50
N MET A 127 17.17 -58.45 1.34
CA MET A 127 18.34 -57.99 2.10
C MET A 127 18.29 -56.46 2.26
N GLU A 128 18.51 -56.05 3.51
CA GLU A 128 18.55 -54.69 4.00
C GLU A 128 19.53 -53.80 3.21
N ALA A 129 19.14 -52.54 3.02
CA ALA A 129 20.09 -51.46 2.83
C ALA A 129 19.59 -50.23 3.59
N THR A 130 20.39 -49.90 4.59
CA THR A 130 20.31 -48.83 5.59
C THR A 130 20.17 -47.42 5.04
N ASP A 131 19.48 -46.60 5.82
CA ASP A 131 19.59 -45.16 6.06
C ASP A 131 20.52 -44.33 5.15
N HIS A 132 19.94 -43.27 4.55
CA HIS A 132 20.45 -41.88 4.54
C HIS A 132 19.77 -41.07 3.43
N ALA A 133 18.74 -40.28 3.74
CA ALA A 133 18.38 -39.03 3.04
C ALA A 133 17.16 -38.37 3.69
N ALA A 134 17.30 -37.92 4.93
CA ALA A 134 16.30 -37.09 5.61
C ALA A 134 16.87 -35.69 5.86
N THR A 135 17.33 -34.97 4.83
CA THR A 135 17.74 -33.56 4.99
C THR A 135 17.79 -32.78 3.67
N THR A 136 16.65 -32.52 3.02
CA THR A 136 16.55 -31.45 2.00
C THR A 136 15.11 -30.94 1.87
N ALA A 137 14.59 -30.27 2.90
CA ALA A 137 13.27 -29.64 2.81
C ALA A 137 13.08 -28.41 3.73
N LEU A 138 14.12 -27.60 3.97
CA LEU A 138 13.97 -26.35 4.74
C LEU A 138 14.62 -25.10 4.11
N ASP A 139 15.33 -25.19 2.99
CA ASP A 139 16.04 -24.03 2.41
C ASP A 139 15.34 -23.40 1.18
N VAL A 140 14.01 -23.24 1.22
CA VAL A 140 13.28 -22.50 0.17
C VAL A 140 12.44 -21.37 0.76
N TYR A 141 13.01 -20.55 1.64
CA TYR A 141 12.52 -19.19 1.87
C TYR A 141 13.67 -18.29 2.30
N PRO A 142 14.09 -17.27 1.51
CA PRO A 142 14.96 -16.25 2.03
C PRO A 142 14.14 -15.37 2.99
N LEU A 143 14.49 -15.47 4.27
CA LEU A 143 14.19 -14.48 5.30
C LEU A 143 14.77 -13.13 4.84
N ILE A 144 13.91 -12.20 4.42
CA ILE A 144 14.28 -10.79 4.34
C ILE A 144 14.31 -10.28 5.78
N ARG A 145 15.52 -10.23 6.33
CA ARG A 145 15.82 -9.63 7.63
C ARG A 145 16.67 -8.38 7.40
N SER A 146 16.16 -7.27 7.96
CA SER A 146 16.72 -5.92 8.11
C SER A 146 16.67 -4.98 6.92
#